data_AF-A0A8C5WP36-F1
#
_entry.id   AF-A0A8C5WP36-F1
#
_cell.length_a   1.000
_cell.length_b   1.000
_cell.length_c   1.000
_cell.angle_alpha   90.00
_cell.angle_beta   90.00
_cell.angle_gamma   90.00
#
_symmetry.space_group_name_H-M   'P 1'
#
loop_
_entity.id
_entity.type
_entity.pdbx_description
1 polymer ?
#
loop_
_entity_poly.entity_id
_entity_poly.type
_entity_poly.pdbx_seq_one_letter_code
_entity_poly.pdbx_strand_id
1 'polypeptide(L)'
;MKDHNSHDVLLLCTACHALSNYYDNHLKQQLAEEFGAPIGCEEGVRLLEDPTRRLVRSAARVLVNADSLPAARKEELLQLIRDFFESNTVSPEMVQEAAGLETRIFNENYVPHGLKVVQSFAQGGLYSLMGLEKRWRQHFLDVMQPKHLPAQWSVDHNHDKLIKKYGEALQIELS
;
A
#
# COMPACT_ATOMS: atom_id res chain seq x y z
N MET A 1 -6.51 15.21 -12.19
CA MET A 1 -5.16 14.88 -11.67
C MET A 1 -4.71 13.47 -12.04
N LYS A 2 -5.63 12.51 -12.31
CA LYS A 2 -5.31 11.30 -13.10
C LYS A 2 -5.70 11.49 -14.58
N ASP A 3 -5.22 12.57 -15.16
CA ASP A 3 -5.25 12.74 -16.61
C ASP A 3 -3.81 12.53 -17.08
N HIS A 4 -3.59 11.74 -18.12
CA HIS A 4 -2.27 11.52 -18.70
C HIS A 4 -1.75 12.81 -19.33
N ASN A 5 -1.27 13.73 -18.48
CA ASN A 5 -0.71 15.00 -18.86
C ASN A 5 0.76 14.80 -19.24
N SER A 6 1.17 15.38 -20.36
CA SER A 6 2.57 15.39 -20.80
C SER A 6 3.52 16.07 -19.80
N HIS A 7 2.98 16.79 -18.81
CA HIS A 7 3.75 17.38 -17.71
C HIS A 7 4.08 16.38 -16.60
N ASP A 8 3.29 15.32 -16.46
CA ASP A 8 3.39 14.35 -15.36
C ASP A 8 3.75 12.93 -15.86
N VAL A 9 3.78 12.73 -17.19
CA VAL A 9 4.22 11.49 -17.84
C VAL A 9 5.34 11.82 -18.82
N LEU A 10 6.58 11.43 -18.47
CA LEU A 10 7.79 11.68 -19.25
C LEU A 10 8.43 10.38 -19.72
N LEU A 11 9.04 10.42 -20.90
CA LEU A 11 9.81 9.29 -21.42
C LEU A 11 11.21 9.30 -20.82
N LEU A 12 11.57 8.22 -20.14
CA LEU A 12 12.90 7.98 -19.58
C LEU A 12 13.48 6.69 -20.16
N CYS A 13 14.79 6.66 -20.43
CA CYS A 13 15.47 5.39 -20.67
C CYS A 13 15.52 4.57 -19.37
N THR A 14 15.84 3.28 -19.47
CA THR A 14 15.88 2.37 -18.31
C THR A 14 16.82 2.86 -17.19
N ALA A 15 17.98 3.41 -17.54
CA ALA A 15 18.94 3.95 -16.57
C ALA A 15 18.39 5.21 -15.87
N CYS A 16 17.84 6.17 -16.62
CA CYS A 16 17.23 7.37 -16.03
C CYS A 16 16.00 7.02 -15.18
N HIS A 17 15.20 6.04 -15.60
CA HIS A 17 14.05 5.57 -14.84
C HIS A 17 14.47 4.93 -13.51
N ALA A 18 15.53 4.11 -13.50
CA ALA A 18 16.07 3.55 -12.27
C ALA A 18 16.60 4.64 -11.33
N LEU A 19 17.32 5.63 -11.86
CA LEU A 19 17.84 6.76 -11.10
C LEU A 19 16.71 7.64 -10.52
N SER A 20 15.69 7.96 -11.33
CA SER A 20 14.51 8.71 -10.88
C SER A 20 13.85 7.97 -9.73
N ASN A 21 13.54 6.68 -9.89
CA ASN A 21 12.90 5.89 -8.83
C ASN A 21 13.71 5.87 -7.52
N TYR A 22 15.04 5.84 -7.61
CA TYR A 22 15.89 5.91 -6.42
C TYR A 22 15.68 7.24 -5.66
N TYR A 23 15.70 8.38 -6.35
CA TYR A 23 15.47 9.69 -5.72
C TYR A 23 14.01 9.91 -5.32
N ASP A 24 13.07 9.44 -6.13
CA ASP A 24 11.63 9.50 -5.82
C ASP A 24 11.32 8.75 -4.53
N ASN A 25 12.05 7.66 -4.23
CA ASN A 25 11.92 6.97 -2.95
C ASN A 25 12.40 7.81 -1.76
N HIS A 26 13.42 8.66 -1.92
CA HIS A 26 13.82 9.59 -0.87
C HIS A 26 12.72 10.62 -0.60
N LEU A 27 12.12 11.20 -1.65
CA LEU A 27 10.99 12.13 -1.48
C LEU A 27 9.77 11.43 -0.86
N LYS A 28 9.46 10.19 -1.27
CA LYS A 28 8.38 9.39 -0.65
C LYS A 28 8.61 9.17 0.84
N GLN A 29 9.85 8.89 1.25
CA GLN A 29 10.17 8.72 2.68
C GLN A 29 10.02 10.03 3.46
N GLN A 30 10.45 11.16 2.89
CA GLN A 30 10.19 12.48 3.50
C GLN A 30 8.69 12.74 3.69
N LEU A 31 7.88 12.49 2.66
CA LEU A 31 6.43 12.62 2.75
C LEU A 31 5.82 11.63 3.75
N ALA A 32 6.39 10.43 3.89
CA ALA A 32 5.96 9.46 4.87
C ALA A 32 6.17 9.96 6.31
N GLU A 33 7.32 10.57 6.59
CA GLU A 33 7.63 11.18 7.89
C GLU A 33 6.76 12.41 8.16
N GLU A 34 6.65 13.32 7.20
CA GLU A 34 5.91 14.58 7.34
C GLU A 34 4.42 14.38 7.61
N PHE A 35 3.81 13.37 6.98
CA PHE A 35 2.36 13.14 7.04
C PHE A 35 1.97 11.85 7.78
N GLY A 36 2.93 11.22 8.45
CA GLY A 36 2.72 9.96 9.16
C GLY A 36 2.17 8.85 8.24
N ALA A 37 2.65 8.77 7.00
CA ALA A 37 2.21 7.82 5.98
C ALA A 37 3.27 6.75 5.72
N PRO A 38 3.51 5.83 6.67
CA PRO A 38 4.68 4.95 6.66
C PRO A 38 4.68 4.01 5.45
N ILE A 39 5.87 3.77 4.91
CA ILE A 39 6.10 2.88 3.75
C ILE A 39 6.84 1.64 4.24
N GLY A 40 6.35 0.45 3.89
CA GLY A 40 7.03 -0.81 4.18
C GLY A 40 6.94 -1.26 5.65
N CYS A 41 6.02 -0.72 6.44
CA CYS A 41 5.65 -1.24 7.77
C CYS A 41 4.38 -2.11 7.68
N GLU A 42 4.08 -2.87 8.74
CA GLU A 42 2.90 -3.75 8.80
C GLU A 42 1.58 -3.01 8.50
N GLU A 43 1.43 -1.78 9.00
CA GLU A 43 0.27 -0.91 8.74
C GLU A 43 0.13 -0.54 7.25
N GLY A 44 1.25 -0.50 6.53
CA GLY A 44 1.32 -0.24 5.08
C GLY A 44 1.22 -1.50 4.22
N VAL A 45 1.05 -2.69 4.80
CA VAL A 45 0.87 -3.93 4.03
C VAL A 45 -0.61 -4.21 3.81
N ARG A 46 -0.99 -4.39 2.54
CA ARG A 46 -2.38 -4.68 2.14
C ARG A 46 -2.90 -6.02 2.65
N LEU A 47 -2.02 -7.02 2.74
CA LEU A 47 -2.33 -8.36 3.22
C LEU A 47 -1.45 -8.70 4.41
N LEU A 48 -2.07 -9.07 5.53
CA LEU A 48 -1.37 -9.53 6.72
C LEU A 48 -1.52 -11.04 6.87
N GLU A 49 -0.54 -11.67 7.51
CA GLU A 49 -0.65 -13.08 7.88
C GLU A 49 -1.41 -13.20 9.20
N ASP A 50 -2.57 -13.87 9.16
CA ASP A 50 -3.36 -14.19 10.33
C ASP A 50 -2.64 -15.29 11.14
N PRO A 51 -2.16 -14.98 12.37
CA PRO A 51 -1.37 -15.93 13.16
C PRO A 51 -2.20 -17.14 13.60
N THR A 52 -3.49 -16.95 13.87
CA THR A 52 -4.42 -18.00 14.28
C THR A 52 -4.68 -18.95 13.13
N ARG A 53 -5.04 -18.42 11.95
CA ARG A 53 -5.24 -19.25 10.74
C ARG A 53 -3.96 -19.98 10.35
N ARG A 54 -2.78 -19.33 10.49
CA ARG A 54 -1.48 -19.98 10.23
C ARG A 54 -1.24 -21.16 11.15
N LEU A 55 -1.50 -20.98 12.45
CA LEU A 55 -1.35 -22.03 13.45
C LEU A 55 -2.28 -23.22 13.14
N VAL A 56 -3.56 -22.94 12.90
CA VAL A 56 -4.58 -23.95 12.60
C VAL A 56 -4.25 -24.69 11.30
N ARG A 57 -3.85 -23.97 10.25
CA ARG A 57 -3.41 -24.58 8.98
C ARG A 57 -2.21 -25.50 9.16
N SER A 58 -1.24 -25.07 9.96
CA SER A 58 -0.06 -25.88 10.27
C SER A 58 -0.46 -27.16 11.01
N ALA A 59 -1.30 -27.03 12.04
CA ALA A 59 -1.81 -28.16 12.82
C ALA A 59 -2.57 -29.17 11.96
N ALA A 60 -3.47 -28.69 11.11
CA ALA A 60 -4.26 -29.51 10.21
C ALA A 60 -3.39 -30.23 9.17
N ARG A 61 -2.41 -29.55 8.58
CA ARG A 61 -1.47 -30.19 7.63
C ARG A 61 -0.66 -31.30 8.28
N VAL A 62 -0.31 -31.18 9.56
CA VAL A 62 0.35 -32.26 10.30
C VAL A 62 -0.60 -33.45 10.45
N LEU A 63 -1.87 -33.22 10.81
CA LEU A 63 -2.87 -34.29 10.93
C LEU A 63 -3.19 -34.99 9.60
N VAL A 64 -3.10 -34.28 8.47
CA VAL A 64 -3.32 -34.84 7.13
C VAL A 64 -2.14 -35.68 6.65
N ASN A 65 -0.91 -35.23 6.89
CA ASN A 65 0.27 -35.78 6.22
C ASN A 65 1.13 -36.69 7.10
N ALA A 66 0.96 -36.68 8.44
CA ALA A 66 1.79 -37.49 9.32
C ALA A 66 1.27 -38.94 9.42
N ASP A 67 2.14 -39.91 9.12
CA ASP A 67 1.83 -41.34 9.23
C ASP A 67 1.62 -41.81 10.68
N SER A 68 2.27 -41.15 11.64
CA SER A 68 2.23 -41.48 13.06
C SER A 68 2.42 -40.23 13.92
N LEU A 69 1.57 -40.06 14.93
CA LEU A 69 1.59 -38.96 15.89
C LEU A 69 1.35 -39.51 17.31
N PRO A 70 2.13 -39.08 18.33
CA PRO A 70 1.81 -39.37 19.72
C PRO A 70 0.39 -38.91 20.07
N ALA A 71 -0.34 -39.72 20.84
CA ALA A 71 -1.75 -39.45 21.16
C ALA A 71 -1.97 -38.06 21.80
N ALA A 72 -1.08 -37.65 22.71
CA ALA A 72 -1.12 -36.33 23.33
C ALA A 72 -0.98 -35.21 22.28
N ARG A 73 -0.02 -35.33 21.37
CA ARG A 73 0.20 -34.33 20.31
C ARG A 73 -0.97 -34.27 19.34
N LYS A 74 -1.53 -35.43 18.97
CA LYS A 74 -2.72 -35.48 18.10
C LYS A 74 -3.89 -34.73 18.73
N GLU A 75 -4.13 -34.92 20.03
CA GLU A 75 -5.21 -34.25 20.75
C GLU A 75 -5.00 -32.74 20.83
N GLU A 76 -3.78 -32.25 21.08
CA GLU A 76 -3.46 -30.82 21.04
C GLU A 76 -3.80 -30.17 19.69
N LEU A 77 -3.44 -30.84 18.58
CA LEU A 77 -3.72 -30.34 17.24
C LEU A 77 -5.22 -30.35 16.91
N LEU A 78 -5.93 -31.39 17.35
CA LEU A 78 -7.39 -31.46 17.22
C LEU A 78 -8.07 -30.37 18.05
N GLN A 79 -7.59 -30.08 19.25
CA GLN A 79 -8.14 -29.01 20.08
C GLN A 79 -7.99 -27.64 19.42
N LEU A 80 -6.85 -27.34 18.78
CA LEU A 80 -6.68 -26.10 18.01
C LEU A 80 -7.73 -25.95 16.90
N ILE A 81 -8.09 -27.06 16.23
CA ILE A 81 -9.13 -27.05 15.19
C ILE A 81 -10.52 -26.88 15.81
N ARG A 82 -10.81 -27.54 16.95
CA ARG A 82 -12.08 -27.36 17.69
C ARG A 82 -12.29 -25.91 18.10
N ASP A 83 -11.26 -25.31 18.68
CA ASP A 83 -11.30 -23.93 19.17
C ASP A 83 -11.51 -22.95 18.00
N PHE A 84 -10.87 -23.19 16.86
CA PHE A 84 -10.99 -22.33 15.69
C PHE A 84 -12.37 -22.40 15.01
N PHE A 85 -12.96 -23.59 14.90
CA PHE A 85 -14.28 -23.78 14.30
C PHE A 85 -15.44 -23.69 15.31
N GLU A 86 -15.14 -23.39 16.58
CA GLU A 86 -16.11 -23.37 17.69
C GLU A 86 -16.96 -24.65 17.75
N SER A 87 -16.31 -25.80 17.53
CA SER A 87 -16.98 -27.10 17.41
C SER A 87 -16.46 -28.09 18.44
N ASN A 88 -17.38 -28.85 19.06
CA ASN A 88 -17.04 -29.91 20.00
C ASN A 88 -16.47 -31.17 19.31
N THR A 89 -16.67 -31.32 18.00
CA THR A 89 -16.19 -32.46 17.22
C THR A 89 -15.36 -31.99 16.02
N VAL A 90 -14.41 -32.82 15.60
CA VAL A 90 -13.57 -32.56 14.42
C VAL A 90 -13.80 -33.68 13.41
N SER A 91 -14.36 -33.34 12.25
CA SER A 91 -14.51 -34.28 11.14
C SER A 91 -13.29 -34.27 10.23
N PRO A 92 -13.06 -35.33 9.43
CA PRO A 92 -11.99 -35.33 8.42
C PRO A 92 -12.08 -34.16 7.43
N GLU A 93 -13.31 -33.75 7.06
CA GLU A 93 -13.57 -32.62 6.16
C GLU A 93 -13.13 -31.31 6.80
N MET A 94 -13.41 -31.09 8.09
CA MET A 94 -12.93 -29.92 8.83
C MET A 94 -11.40 -29.85 8.88
N VAL A 95 -10.72 -31.00 9.01
CA VAL A 95 -9.25 -31.04 8.98
C VAL A 95 -8.73 -30.66 7.59
N GLN A 96 -9.38 -31.11 6.51
CA GLN A 96 -9.00 -30.72 5.15
C GLN A 96 -9.25 -29.24 4.88
N GLU A 97 -10.39 -28.71 5.33
CA GLU A 97 -10.70 -27.28 5.28
C GLU A 97 -9.65 -26.46 6.04
N ALA A 98 -9.33 -26.86 7.27
CA ALA A 98 -8.30 -26.25 8.10
C ALA A 98 -6.93 -26.23 7.40
N ALA A 99 -6.54 -27.33 6.75
CA ALA A 99 -5.27 -27.45 6.02
C ALA A 99 -5.20 -26.54 4.77
N GLY A 100 -6.35 -26.12 4.26
CA GLY A 100 -6.55 -25.23 3.13
C GLY A 100 -6.78 -23.76 3.48
N LEU A 101 -6.79 -23.38 4.76
CA LEU A 101 -7.09 -22.00 5.16
C LEU A 101 -6.23 -20.94 4.45
N GLU A 102 -6.89 -19.90 3.93
CA GLU A 102 -6.20 -18.69 3.50
C GLU A 102 -5.71 -17.94 4.74
N THR A 103 -4.39 -17.83 4.87
CA THR A 103 -3.73 -17.18 6.00
C THR A 103 -3.38 -15.74 5.72
N ARG A 104 -3.34 -15.33 4.44
CA ARG A 104 -3.15 -13.93 4.06
C ARG A 104 -4.51 -13.25 3.96
N ILE A 105 -4.84 -12.48 4.97
CA ILE A 105 -6.10 -11.75 5.06
C ILE A 105 -5.90 -10.27 4.71
N PHE A 106 -6.98 -9.61 4.29
CA PHE A 106 -6.94 -8.17 4.06
C PHE A 106 -6.73 -7.43 5.38
N ASN A 107 -5.80 -6.49 5.39
CA ASN A 107 -5.60 -5.59 6.51
C ASN A 107 -6.67 -4.49 6.49
N GLU A 108 -7.62 -4.54 7.41
CA GLU A 108 -8.70 -3.55 7.50
C GLU A 108 -8.19 -2.12 7.79
N ASN A 109 -7.01 -2.01 8.41
CA ASN A 109 -6.35 -0.74 8.68
C ASN A 109 -5.48 -0.25 7.51
N TYR A 110 -5.47 -0.96 6.37
CA TYR A 110 -4.63 -0.60 5.24
C TYR A 110 -5.07 0.70 4.59
N VAL A 111 -4.23 1.72 4.70
CA VAL A 111 -4.34 2.97 3.95
C VAL A 111 -3.12 3.11 3.05
N PRO A 112 -3.30 3.15 1.71
CA PRO A 112 -2.18 3.36 0.80
C PRO A 112 -1.43 4.66 1.12
N HIS A 113 -0.10 4.61 1.17
CA HIS A 113 0.75 5.79 1.42
C HIS A 113 0.33 7.00 0.57
N GLY A 114 0.21 6.83 -0.75
CA GLY A 114 -0.15 7.92 -1.65
C GLY A 114 -1.54 8.50 -1.36
N LEU A 115 -2.50 7.68 -0.93
CA LEU A 115 -3.82 8.16 -0.53
C LEU A 115 -3.72 9.02 0.73
N LYS A 116 -3.00 8.55 1.76
CA LYS A 116 -2.81 9.27 3.02
C LYS A 116 -2.13 10.62 2.81
N VAL A 117 -1.06 10.67 2.01
CA VAL A 117 -0.38 11.93 1.66
C VAL A 117 -1.33 12.90 0.95
N VAL A 118 -2.06 12.44 -0.08
CA VAL A 118 -2.98 13.30 -0.83
C VAL A 118 -4.13 13.79 0.07
N GLN A 119 -4.65 12.94 0.97
CA GLN A 119 -5.64 13.33 1.98
C GLN A 119 -5.11 14.40 2.94
N SER A 120 -3.86 14.28 3.41
CA SER A 120 -3.23 15.31 4.25
C SER A 120 -3.11 16.64 3.52
N PHE A 121 -2.68 16.65 2.25
CA PHE A 121 -2.62 17.89 1.47
C PHE A 121 -4.01 18.46 1.16
N ALA A 122 -5.02 17.62 0.91
CA ALA A 122 -6.38 18.05 0.61
C ALA A 122 -7.06 18.82 1.75
N GLN A 123 -6.62 18.65 3.00
CA GLN A 123 -7.05 19.47 4.15
C GLN A 123 -6.72 20.96 3.95
N GLY A 124 -5.67 21.28 3.18
CA GLY A 124 -5.32 22.63 2.77
C GLY A 124 -5.97 23.08 1.45
N GLY A 125 -6.91 22.31 0.91
CA GLY A 125 -7.62 22.59 -0.34
C GLY A 125 -6.78 22.48 -1.60
N LEU A 126 -7.29 23.07 -2.69
CA LEU A 126 -6.69 23.04 -4.02
C LEU A 126 -5.26 23.58 -4.04
N TYR A 127 -5.00 24.70 -3.37
CA TYR A 127 -3.67 25.31 -3.32
C TYR A 127 -2.62 24.36 -2.74
N SER A 128 -2.95 23.69 -1.63
CA SER A 128 -2.07 22.72 -0.99
C SER A 128 -1.78 21.52 -1.91
N LEU A 129 -2.81 20.98 -2.58
CA LEU A 129 -2.63 19.90 -3.56
C LEU A 129 -1.78 20.32 -4.78
N MET A 130 -1.92 21.55 -5.25
CA MET A 130 -1.04 22.12 -6.26
C MET A 130 0.40 22.22 -5.76
N GLY A 131 0.60 22.52 -4.47
CA GLY A 131 1.90 22.47 -3.80
C GLY A 131 2.54 21.08 -3.80
N LEU A 132 1.75 20.03 -3.57
CA LEU A 132 2.23 18.64 -3.67
C LEU A 132 2.68 18.32 -5.12
N GLU A 133 1.89 18.68 -6.12
CA GLU A 133 2.25 18.51 -7.53
C GLU A 133 3.54 19.27 -7.88
N LYS A 134 3.63 20.54 -7.45
CA LYS A 134 4.81 21.39 -7.62
C LYS A 134 6.06 20.74 -7.04
N ARG A 135 5.95 20.19 -5.82
CA ARG A 135 7.06 19.54 -5.12
C ARG A 135 7.60 18.34 -5.90
N TRP A 136 6.73 17.52 -6.46
CA TRP A 136 7.12 16.38 -7.30
C TRP A 136 7.80 16.82 -8.61
N ARG A 137 7.21 17.81 -9.30
CA ARG A 137 7.78 18.36 -10.53
C ARG A 137 9.15 19.02 -10.30
N GLN A 138 9.28 19.79 -9.22
CA GLN A 138 10.55 20.43 -8.86
C GLN A 138 11.59 19.38 -8.47
N HIS A 139 11.22 18.36 -7.69
CA HIS A 139 12.10 17.25 -7.33
C HIS A 139 12.70 16.60 -8.58
N PHE A 140 11.89 16.30 -9.59
CA PHE A 140 12.37 15.74 -10.86
C PHE A 140 13.42 16.64 -11.53
N LEU A 141 13.19 17.96 -11.60
CA LEU A 141 14.17 18.88 -12.16
C LEU A 141 15.48 18.88 -11.38
N ASP A 142 15.39 18.93 -10.05
CA ASP A 142 16.53 19.04 -9.15
C ASP A 142 17.44 17.81 -9.24
N VAL A 143 16.85 16.61 -9.23
CA VAL A 143 17.60 15.35 -9.16
C VAL A 143 17.96 14.76 -10.52
N MET A 144 17.14 15.01 -11.56
CA MET A 144 17.35 14.43 -12.89
C MET A 144 18.05 15.37 -13.87
N GLN A 145 18.02 16.69 -13.65
CA GLN A 145 18.60 17.72 -14.52
C GLN A 145 18.40 17.42 -16.02
N PRO A 146 17.14 17.25 -16.47
CA PRO A 146 16.83 16.70 -17.78
C PRO A 146 17.24 17.65 -18.91
N LYS A 147 17.86 17.11 -19.96
CA LYS A 147 18.38 17.89 -21.11
C LYS A 147 17.37 18.11 -22.24
N HIS A 148 16.26 17.39 -22.22
CA HIS A 148 15.33 17.28 -23.35
C HIS A 148 13.86 17.44 -22.93
N LEU A 149 13.60 18.20 -21.87
CA LEU A 149 12.22 18.53 -21.53
C LEU A 149 11.56 19.36 -22.63
N PRO A 150 10.24 19.18 -22.87
CA PRO A 150 9.50 20.06 -23.77
C PRO A 150 9.66 21.53 -23.37
N ALA A 151 9.79 22.42 -24.34
CA ALA A 151 10.03 23.86 -24.08
C ALA A 151 8.92 24.53 -23.25
N GLN A 152 7.69 23.99 -23.29
CA GLN A 152 6.55 24.50 -22.54
C GLN A 152 6.31 23.77 -21.21
N TRP A 153 7.18 22.80 -20.86
CA TRP A 153 7.08 22.10 -19.60
C TRP A 153 7.34 23.08 -18.45
N SER A 154 6.43 23.10 -17.48
CA SER A 154 6.52 23.97 -16.32
C SER A 154 6.09 23.24 -15.06
N VAL A 155 6.75 23.57 -13.95
CA VAL A 155 6.40 23.09 -12.62
C VAL A 155 4.97 23.52 -12.25
N ASP A 156 4.60 24.75 -12.60
CA ASP A 156 3.30 25.35 -12.27
C ASP A 156 2.27 25.21 -13.40
N HIS A 157 2.45 24.22 -14.29
CA HIS A 157 1.54 24.02 -15.43
C HIS A 157 0.09 23.83 -14.96
N ASN A 158 -0.83 24.58 -15.59
CA ASN A 158 -2.26 24.68 -15.26
C ASN A 158 -2.63 25.31 -13.91
N HIS A 159 -1.68 25.69 -13.06
CA HIS A 159 -1.96 26.20 -11.71
C HIS A 159 -2.84 27.46 -11.74
N ASP A 160 -2.45 28.48 -12.49
CA ASP A 160 -3.22 29.73 -12.64
C ASP A 160 -4.62 29.48 -13.23
N LYS A 161 -4.73 28.54 -14.17
CA LYS A 161 -6.01 28.20 -14.80
C LYS A 161 -6.95 27.56 -13.80
N LEU A 162 -6.44 26.67 -12.95
CA LEU A 162 -7.22 26.02 -11.89
C LEU A 162 -7.67 27.04 -10.84
N ILE A 163 -6.76 27.91 -10.38
CA ILE A 163 -7.07 28.98 -9.41
C ILE A 163 -8.15 29.92 -9.97
N LYS A 164 -8.03 30.37 -11.22
CA LYS A 164 -9.04 31.24 -11.84
C LYS A 164 -10.39 30.57 -11.99
N LYS A 165 -10.41 29.26 -12.24
CA LYS A 165 -11.65 28.50 -12.47
C LYS A 165 -12.38 28.15 -11.18
N TYR A 166 -11.64 27.80 -10.14
CA TYR A 166 -12.19 27.18 -8.93
C TYR A 166 -12.00 28.01 -7.66
N GLY A 167 -11.11 28.99 -7.69
CA GLY A 167 -10.66 29.72 -6.51
C GLY A 167 -9.57 28.99 -5.74
N GLU A 168 -8.67 29.76 -5.12
CA GLU A 168 -7.54 29.23 -4.35
C GLU A 168 -8.00 28.47 -3.09
N ALA A 169 -9.12 28.91 -2.49
CA ALA A 169 -9.67 28.36 -1.25
C ALA A 169 -10.58 27.13 -1.46
N LEU A 170 -10.66 26.57 -2.68
CA LEU A 170 -11.50 25.41 -2.96
C LEU A 170 -11.09 24.25 -2.04
N GLN A 171 -12.05 23.78 -1.23
CA GLN A 171 -11.90 22.57 -0.43
C GLN A 171 -12.06 21.33 -1.29
N ILE A 172 -11.23 20.32 -1.05
CA ILE A 172 -11.24 19.07 -1.82
C ILE A 172 -11.55 17.93 -0.86
N GLU A 173 -12.70 17.31 -1.06
CA GLU A 173 -13.07 16.08 -0.36
C GLU A 173 -12.66 14.88 -1.22
N LEU A 174 -11.85 14.00 -0.64
CA LEU A 174 -11.43 12.76 -1.27
C LEU A 174 -12.20 11.62 -0.63
N SER A 175 -13.01 10.94 -1.45
CA SER A 175 -13.73 9.71 -1.08
C SER A 175 -12.81 8.51 -1.04
#